data_AF-A0A842VHR2-F1
#
_entry.id   AF-A0A842VHR2-F1
#
_cell.length_a   1.000
_cell.length_b   1.000
_cell.length_c   1.000
_cell.angle_alpha   90.00
_cell.angle_beta   90.00
_cell.angle_gamma   90.00
#
_symmetry.space_group_name_H-M   'P 1'
#
loop_
_entity.id
_entity.type
_entity.pdbx_description
1 polymer ?
#
loop_
_entity_poly.entity_id
_entity_poly.type
_entity_poly.pdbx_seq_one_letter_code
_entity_poly.pdbx_strand_id
1 'polypeptide(L)'
;MSHLKLAYLVETIEKQYQKIINLFPNAKTVENSIYHVQIPLTETVLLDINFKKYPKRPKVILLNEEGNKFKDIDAHIEKLKKWKKKTAPSISELIKEILGFVASLKSNTIIIKKELIKGILALCRNQHPREILGLLRVKNGVVSEFILPPGATTSNTSGIFFPSRIPLDSTIQGTIHSHPSGNPYPSTTDLNNVFKNKRINIIVAYPYSNLSCIKGFDRTGKEIPVEVKKSETIQ
;
A
#
# COMPACT_ATOMS: atom_id res chain seq x y z
N MET A 1 43.01 25.11 -4.86
CA MET A 1 42.13 24.21 -5.64
C MET A 1 41.77 23.01 -4.78
N SER A 2 40.55 22.74 -4.32
CA SER A 2 39.28 23.44 -4.34
C SER A 2 38.43 22.72 -3.28
N HIS A 3 38.01 23.39 -2.21
CA HIS A 3 37.06 22.91 -1.19
C HIS A 3 35.63 22.69 -1.76
N LEU A 4 35.54 22.29 -3.03
CA LEU A 4 34.37 22.35 -3.91
C LEU A 4 33.90 20.96 -4.39
N LYS A 5 34.41 19.87 -3.81
CA LYS A 5 33.96 18.51 -4.13
C LYS A 5 33.63 17.76 -2.85
N LEU A 6 32.40 17.94 -2.35
CA LEU A 6 31.61 17.01 -1.50
C LEU A 6 30.42 17.66 -0.78
N ALA A 7 29.99 18.86 -1.20
CA ALA A 7 28.61 19.29 -0.94
C ALA A 7 27.70 18.47 -1.88
N TYR A 8 27.15 17.36 -1.39
CA TYR A 8 25.95 16.78 -1.98
C TYR A 8 24.95 17.94 -2.14
N LEU A 9 24.63 18.30 -3.38
CA LEU A 9 23.84 19.48 -3.69
C LEU A 9 22.40 19.23 -3.19
N VAL A 10 22.12 19.62 -1.96
CA VAL A 10 20.74 19.66 -1.46
C VAL A 10 20.04 20.71 -2.31
N GLU A 11 19.05 20.27 -3.09
CA GLU A 11 18.28 21.14 -3.96
C GLU A 11 17.57 22.23 -3.14
N THR A 12 17.58 23.46 -3.63
CA THR A 12 17.04 24.61 -2.89
C THR A 12 15.52 24.51 -2.74
N ILE A 13 14.96 25.20 -1.75
CA ILE A 13 13.49 25.23 -1.50
C ILE A 13 12.76 25.79 -2.73
N GLU A 14 13.32 26.81 -3.39
CA GLU A 14 12.76 27.42 -4.59
C GLU A 14 12.69 26.41 -5.73
N LYS A 15 13.74 25.62 -5.95
CA LYS A 15 13.74 24.55 -6.97
C LYS A 15 12.73 23.45 -6.63
N GLN A 16 12.61 23.04 -5.36
CA GLN A 16 11.57 22.10 -4.93
C GLN A 16 10.18 22.65 -5.24
N TYR A 17 9.91 23.91 -4.88
CA TYR A 17 8.64 24.57 -5.13
C TYR A 17 8.30 24.64 -6.62
N GLN A 18 9.23 25.06 -7.48
CA GLN A 18 8.99 25.12 -8.93
C GLN A 18 8.64 23.75 -9.53
N LYS A 19 9.32 22.68 -9.09
CA LYS A 19 8.95 21.31 -9.49
C LYS A 19 7.54 20.93 -9.04
N ILE A 20 7.12 21.35 -7.84
CA ILE A 20 5.78 21.09 -7.33
C ILE A 20 4.73 21.79 -8.18
N ILE A 21 4.86 23.10 -8.42
CA ILE A 21 3.88 23.86 -9.22
C ILE A 21 3.81 23.34 -10.66
N ASN A 22 4.94 22.99 -11.26
CA ASN A 22 4.96 22.41 -12.62
C ASN A 22 4.23 21.06 -12.70
N LEU A 23 4.30 20.23 -11.65
CA LEU A 23 3.60 18.94 -11.59
C LEU A 23 2.14 19.07 -11.13
N PHE A 24 1.85 20.09 -10.31
CA PHE A 24 0.57 20.31 -9.68
C PHE A 24 0.16 21.79 -9.81
N PRO A 25 -0.32 22.23 -10.99
CA PRO A 25 -0.64 23.64 -11.23
C PRO A 25 -1.72 24.20 -10.30
N ASN A 26 -2.57 23.35 -9.73
CA ASN A 26 -3.65 23.72 -8.80
C ASN A 26 -3.17 23.82 -7.34
N ALA A 27 -1.87 23.66 -7.08
CA ALA A 27 -1.30 23.81 -5.76
C ALA A 27 -1.36 25.27 -5.28
N LYS A 28 -1.69 25.47 -4.01
CA LYS A 28 -1.80 26.80 -3.37
C LYS A 28 -0.79 26.92 -2.25
N THR A 29 -0.16 28.09 -2.10
CA THR A 29 0.68 28.38 -0.94
C THR A 29 -0.17 28.73 0.28
N VAL A 30 0.27 28.32 1.46
CA VAL A 30 -0.31 28.73 2.75
C VAL A 30 0.51 29.90 3.29
N GLU A 31 -0.15 30.94 3.80
CA GLU A 31 0.50 32.16 4.32
C GLU A 31 1.48 32.80 3.31
N ASN A 32 1.18 32.75 2.01
CA ASN A 32 2.04 33.22 0.92
C ASN A 32 3.46 32.65 0.95
N SER A 33 3.62 31.43 1.46
CA SER A 33 4.92 30.79 1.62
C SER A 33 5.17 29.65 0.63
N ILE A 34 6.28 29.72 -0.10
CA ILE A 34 6.70 28.68 -1.05
C ILE A 34 7.08 27.34 -0.40
N TYR A 35 7.25 27.29 0.92
CA TYR A 35 7.60 26.06 1.65
C TYR A 35 6.41 25.39 2.32
N HIS A 36 5.20 25.98 2.26
CA HIS A 36 3.97 25.40 2.79
C HIS A 36 2.92 25.41 1.69
N VAL A 37 2.61 24.24 1.17
CA VAL A 37 1.79 24.07 -0.03
C VAL A 37 0.62 23.14 0.27
N GLN A 38 -0.56 23.51 -0.22
CA GLN A 38 -1.76 22.69 -0.26
C GLN A 38 -2.02 22.24 -1.70
N ILE A 39 -2.15 20.92 -1.89
CA ILE A 39 -2.29 20.29 -3.20
C ILE A 39 -3.56 19.46 -3.22
N PRO A 40 -4.57 19.82 -4.03
CA PRO A 40 -5.71 18.94 -4.27
C PRO A 40 -5.22 17.69 -5.03
N LEU A 41 -5.16 16.54 -4.35
CA LEU A 41 -4.71 15.28 -4.97
C LEU A 41 -5.85 14.59 -5.71
N THR A 42 -7.08 14.73 -5.20
CA THR A 42 -8.32 14.33 -5.86
C THR A 42 -9.42 15.30 -5.45
N GLU A 43 -10.62 15.18 -6.02
CA GLU A 43 -11.81 15.96 -5.58
C GLU A 43 -12.03 15.89 -4.07
N THR A 44 -11.73 14.73 -3.47
CA THR A 44 -12.07 14.44 -2.08
C THR A 44 -10.88 14.46 -1.12
N VAL A 45 -9.65 14.74 -1.60
CA VAL A 45 -8.42 14.61 -0.81
C VAL A 45 -7.48 15.79 -1.05
N LEU A 46 -7.16 16.51 0.02
CA LEU A 46 -6.19 17.60 0.03
C LEU A 46 -4.92 17.16 0.76
N LEU A 47 -3.76 17.42 0.15
CA LEU A 47 -2.45 17.28 0.77
C LEU A 47 -1.98 18.64 1.28
N ASP A 48 -1.74 18.76 2.58
CA ASP A 48 -1.05 19.89 3.21
C ASP A 48 0.39 19.45 3.55
N ILE A 49 1.38 20.11 2.94
CA ILE A 49 2.79 19.79 3.13
C ILE A 49 3.59 21.04 3.49
N ASN A 50 4.33 20.95 4.61
CA ASN A 50 5.26 21.98 5.05
C ASN A 50 6.69 21.44 5.08
N PHE A 51 7.54 22.01 4.25
CA PHE A 51 8.94 21.61 4.06
C PHE A 51 9.92 22.77 4.37
N LYS A 52 9.53 23.73 5.23
CA LYS A 52 10.39 24.87 5.64
C LYS A 52 11.78 24.48 6.12
N LYS A 53 11.90 23.31 6.74
CA LYS A 53 13.15 22.78 7.32
C LYS A 53 13.91 21.83 6.38
N TYR A 54 13.52 21.72 5.11
CA TYR A 54 14.20 20.87 4.13
C TYR A 54 15.72 21.14 4.16
N PRO A 55 16.58 20.10 4.18
CA PRO A 55 16.32 18.67 3.92
C PRO A 55 15.88 17.84 5.14
N LYS A 56 15.47 18.46 6.25
CA LYS A 56 14.77 17.72 7.32
C LYS A 56 13.41 17.24 6.81
N ARG A 57 12.90 16.18 7.43
CA ARG A 57 11.61 15.56 7.09
C ARG A 57 10.50 16.62 7.07
N PRO A 58 9.70 16.71 6.00
CA PRO A 58 8.58 17.63 5.93
C PRO A 58 7.44 17.16 6.85
N LYS A 59 6.60 18.11 7.27
CA LYS A 59 5.31 17.79 7.89
C LYS A 59 4.30 17.55 6.77
N VAL A 60 3.62 16.42 6.82
CA VAL A 60 2.66 15.98 5.79
C VAL A 60 1.33 15.66 6.45
N ILE A 61 0.24 16.19 5.92
CA ILE A 61 -1.12 15.92 6.37
C ILE A 61 -2.00 15.66 5.13
N LEU A 62 -2.76 14.57 5.15
CA LEU A 62 -3.85 14.34 4.19
C LEU A 62 -5.17 14.63 4.88
N LEU A 63 -6.02 15.41 4.22
CA LEU A 63 -7.35 15.81 4.67
C LEU A 63 -8.39 15.27 3.69
N ASN A 64 -9.50 14.74 4.20
CA ASN A 64 -10.69 14.47 3.38
C ASN A 64 -11.53 15.76 3.19
N GLU A 65 -12.66 15.65 2.50
CA GLU A 65 -13.60 16.77 2.25
C GLU A 65 -14.14 17.41 3.53
N GLU A 66 -14.26 16.63 4.60
CA GLU A 66 -14.74 17.07 5.91
C GLU A 66 -13.63 17.67 6.78
N GLY A 67 -12.39 17.72 6.28
CA GLY A 67 -11.21 18.17 7.03
C GLY A 67 -10.64 17.13 8.00
N ASN A 68 -11.13 15.89 7.96
CA ASN A 68 -10.62 14.79 8.78
C ASN A 68 -9.26 14.31 8.27
N LYS A 69 -8.33 14.10 9.21
CA LYS A 69 -6.95 13.69 8.91
C LYS A 69 -6.84 12.19 8.65
N PHE A 70 -6.10 11.82 7.61
CA PHE A 70 -5.66 10.44 7.44
C PHE A 70 -4.65 10.06 8.54
N LYS A 71 -4.94 8.98 9.28
CA LYS A 71 -4.06 8.47 10.35
C LYS A 71 -2.91 7.65 9.77
N ASP A 72 -1.74 7.72 10.40
CA ASP A 72 -0.60 6.85 10.11
C ASP A 72 -0.07 6.85 8.66
N ILE A 73 -0.16 7.99 7.97
CA ILE A 73 0.37 8.15 6.60
C ILE A 73 1.84 7.70 6.49
N ASP A 74 2.64 7.93 7.54
CA ASP A 74 4.06 7.56 7.60
C ASP A 74 4.29 6.07 7.45
N ALA A 75 3.36 5.22 7.87
CA ALA A 75 3.47 3.79 7.70
C ALA A 75 3.33 3.36 6.24
N HIS A 76 2.60 4.15 5.43
CA HIS A 76 2.30 3.85 4.03
C HIS A 76 3.31 4.47 3.05
N ILE A 77 4.03 5.52 3.45
CA ILE A 77 4.96 6.25 2.59
C ILE A 77 6.39 5.93 2.99
N GLU A 78 7.10 5.15 2.18
CA GLU A 78 8.45 4.67 2.43
C GLU A 78 9.44 5.83 2.60
N LYS A 79 9.33 6.86 1.76
CA LYS A 79 10.17 8.07 1.88
C LYS A 79 10.01 8.77 3.23
N LEU A 80 8.80 8.82 3.80
CA LEU A 80 8.58 9.40 5.14
C LEU A 80 9.13 8.49 6.23
N LYS A 81 8.85 7.18 6.13
CA LYS A 81 9.29 6.17 7.10
C LYS A 81 10.80 6.08 7.22
N LYS A 82 11.52 6.14 6.09
CA LYS A 82 12.97 5.97 6.00
C LYS A 82 13.72 7.29 5.78
N TRP A 83 13.12 8.43 6.14
CA TRP A 83 13.69 9.74 5.84
C TRP A 83 15.09 9.93 6.44
N LYS A 84 16.07 10.30 5.59
CA LYS A 84 17.43 10.61 6.01
C LYS A 84 17.84 11.97 5.45
N LYS A 85 18.23 12.92 6.31
CA LYS A 85 18.62 14.28 5.91
C LYS A 85 19.74 14.30 4.85
N LYS A 86 20.72 13.38 4.96
CA LYS A 86 21.88 13.30 4.05
C LYS A 86 21.50 12.82 2.64
N THR A 87 20.42 12.07 2.52
CA THR A 87 19.94 11.47 1.26
C THR A 87 18.46 11.79 1.10
N ALA A 88 18.08 13.03 1.41
CA ALA A 88 16.68 13.45 1.40
C ALA A 88 16.16 13.41 -0.04
N PRO A 89 15.04 12.71 -0.31
CA PRO A 89 14.46 12.70 -1.64
C PRO A 89 13.93 14.10 -2.00
N SER A 90 13.63 14.32 -3.28
CA SER A 90 12.92 15.54 -3.69
C SER A 90 11.51 15.54 -3.10
N ILE A 91 11.00 16.72 -2.72
CA ILE A 91 9.62 16.88 -2.25
C ILE A 91 8.64 16.44 -3.35
N SER A 92 8.97 16.68 -4.62
CA SER A 92 8.15 16.21 -5.75
C SER A 92 8.04 14.68 -5.82
N GLU A 93 9.11 13.94 -5.53
CA GLU A 93 9.11 12.47 -5.51
C GLU A 93 8.34 11.90 -4.31
N LEU A 94 8.36 12.62 -3.19
CA LEU A 94 7.53 12.32 -2.04
C LEU A 94 6.04 12.52 -2.37
N ILE A 95 5.68 13.65 -2.99
CA ILE A 95 4.29 13.93 -3.37
C ILE A 95 3.78 12.90 -4.39
N LYS A 96 4.60 12.50 -5.37
CA LYS A 96 4.24 11.44 -6.33
C LYS A 96 3.93 10.10 -5.63
N GLU A 97 4.70 9.74 -4.61
CA GLU A 97 4.44 8.54 -3.81
C GLU A 97 3.14 8.64 -3.02
N ILE A 98 2.89 9.81 -2.39
CA ILE A 98 1.63 10.09 -1.68
C ILE A 98 0.44 10.03 -2.65
N LEU A 99 0.56 10.62 -3.85
CA LEU A 99 -0.48 10.56 -4.87
C LEU A 99 -0.77 9.11 -5.27
N GLY A 100 0.26 8.30 -5.51
CA GLY A 100 0.10 6.88 -5.80
C GLY A 100 -0.60 6.12 -4.67
N PHE A 101 -0.28 6.45 -3.41
CA PHE A 101 -0.99 5.92 -2.26
C PHE A 101 -2.47 6.34 -2.25
N VAL A 102 -2.79 7.62 -2.41
CA VAL A 102 -4.17 8.13 -2.42
C VAL A 102 -4.99 7.51 -3.55
N ALA A 103 -4.44 7.46 -4.76
CA ALA A 103 -5.07 6.79 -5.89
C ALA A 103 -5.35 5.31 -5.57
N SER A 104 -4.40 4.65 -4.88
CA SER A 104 -4.59 3.26 -4.47
C SER A 104 -5.68 3.05 -3.45
N LEU A 105 -6.10 4.04 -2.66
CA LEU A 105 -7.20 3.91 -1.70
C LEU A 105 -8.57 3.84 -2.41
N LYS A 106 -8.70 4.55 -3.54
CA LYS A 106 -9.93 4.58 -4.35
C LYS A 106 -10.05 3.40 -5.32
N SER A 107 -8.92 2.76 -5.66
CA SER A 107 -8.92 1.62 -6.56
C SER A 107 -9.75 0.48 -5.98
N ASN A 108 -10.70 -0.01 -6.79
CA ASN A 108 -11.47 -1.22 -6.53
C ASN A 108 -10.83 -2.45 -7.20
N THR A 109 -9.52 -2.41 -7.43
CA THR A 109 -8.74 -3.50 -8.04
C THR A 109 -7.59 -3.89 -7.12
N ILE A 110 -7.41 -5.19 -6.90
CA ILE A 110 -6.25 -5.74 -6.20
C ILE A 110 -5.11 -5.92 -7.21
N ILE A 111 -4.03 -5.15 -7.07
CA ILE A 111 -2.84 -5.34 -7.88
C ILE A 111 -1.84 -6.21 -7.10
N ILE A 112 -1.43 -7.34 -7.65
CA ILE A 112 -0.47 -8.26 -7.01
C ILE A 112 0.74 -8.54 -7.90
N LYS A 113 1.92 -8.65 -7.27
CA LYS A 113 3.15 -9.02 -8.00
C LYS A 113 3.05 -10.45 -8.56
N LYS A 114 3.44 -10.62 -9.82
CA LYS A 114 3.42 -11.90 -10.55
C LYS A 114 4.14 -13.03 -9.80
N GLU A 115 5.34 -12.78 -9.31
CA GLU A 115 6.12 -13.82 -8.63
C GLU A 115 5.53 -14.18 -7.27
N LEU A 116 4.91 -13.21 -6.58
CA LEU A 116 4.22 -13.45 -5.32
C LEU A 116 3.01 -14.37 -5.53
N ILE A 117 2.14 -14.08 -6.50
CA ILE A 117 0.95 -14.91 -6.72
C ILE A 117 1.30 -16.30 -7.24
N LYS A 118 2.36 -16.44 -8.05
CA LYS A 118 2.87 -17.75 -8.46
C LYS A 118 3.37 -18.58 -7.27
N GLY A 119 4.12 -17.95 -6.36
CA GLY A 119 4.59 -18.59 -5.13
C GLY A 119 3.43 -19.06 -4.25
N ILE A 120 2.38 -18.23 -4.14
CA ILE A 120 1.15 -18.58 -3.41
C ILE A 120 0.45 -19.77 -4.06
N LEU A 121 0.26 -19.77 -5.39
CA LEU A 121 -0.35 -20.91 -6.10
C LEU A 121 0.44 -22.22 -5.87
N ALA A 122 1.78 -22.14 -5.87
CA ALA A 122 2.63 -23.29 -5.55
C ALA A 122 2.49 -23.74 -4.09
N LEU A 123 2.39 -22.80 -3.16
CA LEU A 123 2.16 -23.09 -1.75
C LEU A 123 0.80 -23.80 -1.54
N CYS A 124 -0.28 -23.33 -2.18
CA CYS A 124 -1.59 -23.98 -2.13
C CYS A 124 -1.52 -25.43 -2.64
N ARG A 125 -0.84 -25.67 -3.77
CA ARG A 125 -0.66 -27.03 -4.31
C ARG A 125 0.08 -27.95 -3.33
N ASN A 126 1.13 -27.44 -2.70
CA ASN A 126 1.94 -28.24 -1.76
C ASN A 126 1.22 -28.54 -0.45
N GLN A 127 0.29 -27.67 -0.02
CA GLN A 127 -0.45 -27.84 1.23
C GLN A 127 -1.78 -28.58 1.06
N HIS A 128 -2.25 -28.76 -0.17
CA HIS A 128 -3.50 -29.46 -0.44
C HIS A 128 -3.51 -30.86 0.23
N PRO A 129 -4.60 -31.25 0.92
CA PRO A 129 -5.91 -30.59 1.00
C PRO A 129 -6.08 -29.60 2.18
N ARG A 130 -5.03 -29.17 2.87
CA ARG A 130 -5.12 -28.15 3.92
C ARG A 130 -5.25 -26.76 3.34
N GLU A 131 -6.05 -25.92 3.99
CA GLU A 131 -6.12 -24.50 3.66
C GLU A 131 -4.83 -23.79 4.05
N ILE A 132 -4.37 -22.89 3.18
CA ILE A 132 -3.41 -21.86 3.57
C ILE A 132 -4.17 -20.64 4.08
N LEU A 133 -3.56 -19.90 5.00
CA LEU A 133 -4.06 -18.61 5.46
C LEU A 133 -2.88 -17.65 5.61
N GLY A 134 -3.03 -16.47 5.03
CA GLY A 134 -1.99 -15.46 4.94
C GLY A 134 -2.54 -14.05 5.11
N LEU A 135 -1.68 -13.18 5.58
CA LEU A 135 -1.88 -11.74 5.55
C LEU A 135 -1.15 -11.15 4.34
N LEU A 136 -1.76 -10.13 3.73
CA LEU A 136 -1.21 -9.43 2.59
C LEU A 136 -0.78 -8.03 2.98
N ARG A 137 0.48 -7.72 2.71
CA ARG A 137 1.00 -6.36 2.82
C ARG A 137 0.79 -5.62 1.50
N VAL A 138 0.25 -4.41 1.59
CA VAL A 138 0.06 -3.51 0.44
C VAL A 138 0.97 -2.30 0.60
N LYS A 139 1.80 -2.06 -0.42
CA LYS A 139 2.68 -0.90 -0.55
C LYS A 139 2.36 -0.20 -1.86
N ASN A 140 2.08 1.10 -1.83
CA ASN A 140 1.76 1.90 -3.02
C ASN A 140 0.66 1.25 -3.89
N GLY A 141 -0.37 0.69 -3.26
CA GLY A 141 -1.48 0.01 -3.95
C GLY A 141 -1.20 -1.39 -4.48
N VAL A 142 0.02 -1.91 -4.30
CA VAL A 142 0.42 -3.23 -4.80
C VAL A 142 0.62 -4.18 -3.62
N VAL A 143 0.01 -5.35 -3.69
CA VAL A 143 0.27 -6.49 -2.80
C VAL A 143 1.71 -6.92 -2.99
N SER A 144 2.53 -6.65 -1.98
CA SER A 144 3.98 -6.75 -2.05
C SER A 144 4.54 -7.97 -1.32
N GLU A 145 3.86 -8.45 -0.27
CA GLU A 145 4.35 -9.53 0.60
C GLU A 145 3.18 -10.41 1.08
N PHE A 146 3.46 -11.71 1.22
CA PHE A 146 2.65 -12.70 1.90
C PHE A 146 3.27 -12.96 3.28
N ILE A 147 2.46 -12.87 4.33
CA ILE A 147 2.91 -13.01 5.72
C ILE A 147 2.09 -14.12 6.37
N LEU A 148 2.77 -15.12 6.94
CA LEU A 148 2.11 -16.13 7.75
C LEU A 148 1.63 -15.50 9.07
N PRO A 149 0.33 -15.57 9.40
CA PRO A 149 -0.17 -14.98 10.64
C PRO A 149 0.40 -15.75 11.84
N PRO A 150 0.95 -15.06 12.86
CA PRO A 150 1.44 -15.72 14.06
C PRO A 150 0.33 -16.51 14.77
N GLY A 151 0.53 -17.81 14.96
CA GLY A 151 -0.45 -18.69 15.62
C GLY A 151 -1.70 -18.97 14.79
N ALA A 152 -1.63 -18.87 13.46
CA ALA A 152 -2.69 -19.37 12.59
C ALA A 152 -2.86 -20.89 12.77
N THR A 153 -4.11 -21.34 12.88
CA THR A 153 -4.49 -22.75 12.85
C THR A 153 -5.20 -23.03 11.54
N THR A 154 -4.74 -24.04 10.81
CA THR A 154 -5.30 -24.43 9.52
C THR A 154 -5.72 -25.90 9.52
N SER A 155 -6.79 -26.20 8.80
CA SER A 155 -7.36 -27.53 8.61
C SER A 155 -7.70 -27.74 7.13
N ASN A 156 -8.34 -28.86 6.79
CA ASN A 156 -8.80 -29.11 5.43
C ASN A 156 -10.05 -28.30 5.05
N THR A 157 -10.68 -27.61 6.02
CA THR A 157 -11.96 -26.92 5.85
C THR A 157 -11.97 -25.49 6.39
N SER A 158 -10.91 -25.06 7.09
CA SER A 158 -10.83 -23.72 7.67
C SER A 158 -9.40 -23.31 8.02
N GLY A 159 -9.07 -22.04 7.78
CA GLY A 159 -7.96 -21.33 8.42
C GLY A 159 -8.46 -20.22 9.34
N ILE A 160 -7.95 -20.14 10.57
CA ILE A 160 -8.29 -19.06 11.52
C ILE A 160 -7.00 -18.47 12.11
N PHE A 161 -7.00 -17.15 12.33
CA PHE A 161 -5.97 -16.46 13.12
C PHE A 161 -6.62 -15.56 14.17
N PHE A 162 -5.88 -15.22 15.23
CA PHE A 162 -6.33 -14.26 16.23
C PHE A 162 -5.79 -12.86 15.90
N PRO A 163 -6.66 -11.88 15.54
CA PRO A 163 -6.21 -10.54 15.13
C PRO A 163 -5.38 -9.80 16.20
N SER A 164 -5.58 -10.08 17.48
CA SER A 164 -4.84 -9.50 18.61
C SER A 164 -3.35 -9.84 18.62
N ARG A 165 -2.92 -10.83 17.83
CA ARG A 165 -1.52 -11.25 17.68
C ARG A 165 -0.84 -10.66 16.44
N ILE A 166 -1.55 -9.88 15.64
CA ILE A 166 -0.96 -9.19 14.48
C ILE A 166 -0.31 -7.89 14.99
N PRO A 167 0.97 -7.64 14.67
CA PRO A 167 1.62 -6.37 14.97
C PRO A 167 0.81 -5.19 14.41
N LEU A 168 0.82 -4.05 15.12
CA LEU A 168 0.14 -2.84 14.66
C LEU A 168 0.84 -2.29 13.41
N ASP A 169 0.43 -2.80 12.25
CA ASP A 169 1.05 -2.54 10.96
C ASP A 169 -0.02 -2.22 9.93
N SER A 170 -0.25 -0.93 9.72
CA SER A 170 -1.33 -0.43 8.84
C SER A 170 -1.14 -0.83 7.37
N THR A 171 0.07 -1.27 6.98
CA THR A 171 0.31 -1.75 5.62
C THR A 171 -0.18 -3.19 5.40
N ILE A 172 -0.54 -3.91 6.46
CA ILE A 172 -1.21 -5.21 6.38
C ILE A 172 -2.71 -5.00 6.10
N GLN A 173 -3.02 -4.76 4.84
CA GLN A 173 -4.35 -4.36 4.38
C GLN A 173 -5.22 -5.51 3.91
N GLY A 174 -4.69 -6.72 3.76
CA GLY A 174 -5.48 -7.82 3.21
C GLY A 174 -5.25 -9.19 3.82
N THR A 175 -6.07 -10.14 3.40
CA THR A 175 -5.91 -11.57 3.64
C THR A 175 -5.86 -12.37 2.35
N ILE A 176 -5.34 -13.58 2.45
CA ILE A 176 -5.47 -14.59 1.41
C ILE A 176 -5.62 -15.96 2.04
N HIS A 177 -6.52 -16.78 1.52
CA HIS A 177 -6.64 -18.17 1.89
C HIS A 177 -7.00 -19.05 0.69
N SER A 178 -6.89 -20.36 0.84
CA SER A 178 -7.19 -21.31 -0.23
C SER A 178 -8.38 -22.17 0.08
N HIS A 179 -9.19 -22.49 -0.94
CA HIS A 179 -10.28 -23.46 -0.84
C HIS A 179 -9.93 -24.77 -1.57
N PRO A 180 -9.66 -25.87 -0.85
CA PRO A 180 -9.45 -27.21 -1.39
C PRO A 180 -10.65 -27.76 -2.16
N SER A 181 -11.87 -27.29 -1.83
CA SER A 181 -13.11 -27.67 -2.51
C SER A 181 -13.23 -27.17 -3.95
N GLY A 182 -12.41 -26.20 -4.35
CA GLY A 182 -12.51 -25.56 -5.66
C GLY A 182 -13.58 -24.46 -5.76
N ASN A 183 -14.35 -24.20 -4.70
CA ASN A 183 -15.27 -23.06 -4.65
C ASN A 183 -14.48 -21.75 -4.45
N PRO A 184 -14.50 -20.78 -5.37
CA PRO A 184 -13.72 -19.54 -5.22
C PRO A 184 -14.45 -18.44 -4.45
N TYR A 185 -15.63 -18.70 -3.90
CA TYR A 185 -16.45 -17.73 -3.16
C TYR A 185 -16.33 -17.90 -1.64
N PRO A 186 -16.41 -16.81 -0.87
CA PRO A 186 -16.29 -16.85 0.59
C PRO A 186 -17.47 -17.57 1.24
N SER A 187 -17.18 -18.28 2.32
CA SER A 187 -18.16 -18.76 3.28
C SER A 187 -18.61 -17.66 4.25
N THR A 188 -19.67 -17.92 5.01
CA THR A 188 -20.08 -17.03 6.12
C THR A 188 -18.99 -16.90 7.19
N THR A 189 -18.23 -17.97 7.42
CA THR A 189 -17.06 -17.97 8.32
C THR A 189 -15.97 -17.03 7.82
N ASP A 190 -15.69 -17.02 6.51
CA ASP A 190 -14.67 -16.14 5.91
C ASP A 190 -15.04 -14.68 6.10
N LEU A 191 -16.30 -14.32 5.82
CA LEU A 191 -16.80 -12.95 5.97
C LEU A 191 -16.66 -12.45 7.41
N ASN A 192 -16.99 -13.32 8.38
CA ASN A 192 -17.02 -12.95 9.79
C ASN A 192 -15.65 -12.96 10.47
N ASN A 193 -14.71 -13.80 10.01
CA ASN A 193 -13.45 -14.04 10.72
C ASN A 193 -12.20 -13.61 9.95
N VAL A 194 -12.14 -13.87 8.64
CA VAL A 194 -10.95 -13.63 7.81
C VAL A 194 -11.02 -12.25 7.17
N PHE A 195 -12.17 -11.91 6.59
CA PHE A 195 -12.36 -10.64 5.86
C PHE A 195 -12.51 -9.46 6.81
N LYS A 196 -12.92 -9.74 8.05
CA LYS A 196 -13.21 -8.73 9.06
C LYS A 196 -11.99 -7.83 9.28
N ASN A 197 -12.20 -6.52 9.13
CA ASN A 197 -11.20 -5.46 9.28
C ASN A 197 -10.06 -5.47 8.24
N LYS A 198 -10.19 -6.20 7.12
CA LYS A 198 -9.22 -6.20 6.03
C LYS A 198 -9.84 -5.67 4.75
N ARG A 199 -9.14 -4.73 4.12
CA ARG A 199 -9.62 -3.96 2.97
C ARG A 199 -9.81 -4.84 1.75
N ILE A 200 -8.88 -5.76 1.51
CA ILE A 200 -8.86 -6.66 0.37
C ILE A 200 -8.70 -8.10 0.84
N ASN A 201 -9.37 -9.04 0.21
CA ASN A 201 -9.30 -10.45 0.54
C ASN A 201 -9.19 -11.27 -0.74
N ILE A 202 -8.35 -12.30 -0.74
CA ILE A 202 -8.15 -13.15 -1.91
C ILE A 202 -8.47 -14.60 -1.55
N ILE A 203 -9.24 -15.27 -2.39
CA ILE A 203 -9.49 -16.71 -2.30
C ILE A 203 -8.80 -17.39 -3.48
N VAL A 204 -8.06 -18.46 -3.18
CA VAL A 204 -7.36 -19.29 -4.17
C VAL A 204 -7.96 -20.69 -4.17
N ALA A 205 -8.78 -20.99 -5.17
CA ALA A 205 -9.51 -22.25 -5.28
C ALA A 205 -8.69 -23.34 -6.00
N TYR A 206 -8.89 -24.60 -5.59
CA TYR A 206 -8.42 -25.77 -6.36
C TYR A 206 -8.93 -25.67 -7.81
N PRO A 207 -8.14 -26.02 -8.85
CA PRO A 207 -6.87 -26.75 -8.84
C PRO A 207 -5.60 -25.90 -8.67
N TYR A 208 -5.71 -24.61 -8.35
CA TYR A 208 -4.56 -23.69 -8.19
C TYR A 208 -3.65 -23.63 -9.43
N SER A 209 -4.16 -23.94 -10.62
CA SER A 209 -3.36 -24.14 -11.83
C SER A 209 -2.94 -22.83 -12.49
N ASN A 210 -3.79 -21.81 -12.41
CA ASN A 210 -3.58 -20.54 -13.10
C ASN A 210 -4.39 -19.41 -12.41
N LEU A 211 -4.40 -18.22 -13.02
CA LEU A 211 -5.02 -17.04 -12.43
C LEU A 211 -6.57 -17.13 -12.35
N SER A 212 -7.22 -17.98 -13.13
CA SER A 212 -8.68 -18.19 -13.04
C SER A 212 -9.10 -18.86 -11.73
N CYS A 213 -8.16 -19.45 -11.01
CA CYS A 213 -8.37 -20.03 -9.68
C CYS A 213 -8.46 -18.97 -8.57
N ILE A 214 -8.35 -17.68 -8.89
CA ILE A 214 -8.21 -16.60 -7.92
C ILE A 214 -9.41 -15.67 -8.02
N LYS A 215 -10.03 -15.35 -6.88
CA LYS A 215 -11.00 -14.27 -6.76
C LYS A 215 -10.59 -13.28 -5.68
N GLY A 216 -10.83 -11.99 -5.95
CA GLY A 216 -10.62 -10.90 -5.02
C GLY A 216 -11.95 -10.40 -4.47
N PHE A 217 -11.97 -10.00 -3.21
CA PHE A 217 -13.14 -9.47 -2.53
C PHE A 217 -12.79 -8.26 -1.66
N ASP A 218 -13.74 -7.35 -1.50
CA ASP A 218 -13.66 -6.33 -0.45
C ASP A 218 -14.04 -6.92 0.93
N ARG A 219 -14.07 -6.08 1.98
CA ARG A 219 -14.43 -6.48 3.35
C ARG A 219 -15.87 -7.00 3.51
N THR A 220 -16.75 -6.72 2.55
CA THR A 220 -18.16 -7.10 2.57
C THR A 220 -18.44 -8.38 1.78
N GLY A 221 -17.43 -8.91 1.07
CA GLY A 221 -17.59 -10.05 0.17
C GLY A 221 -17.98 -9.67 -1.26
N LYS A 222 -17.99 -8.37 -1.60
CA LYS A 222 -18.21 -7.93 -2.99
C LYS A 222 -16.95 -8.21 -3.80
N GLU A 223 -17.12 -8.81 -4.97
CA GLU A 223 -16.01 -9.16 -5.87
C GLU A 223 -15.29 -7.89 -6.36
N ILE A 224 -13.96 -7.94 -6.35
CA ILE A 224 -13.07 -6.90 -6.86
C ILE A 224 -12.03 -7.53 -7.81
N PRO A 225 -11.76 -6.93 -8.99
CA PRO A 225 -10.80 -7.48 -9.93
C PRO A 225 -9.40 -7.69 -9.32
N VAL A 226 -8.72 -8.75 -9.76
CA VAL A 226 -7.33 -9.03 -9.40
C VAL A 226 -6.46 -8.89 -10.64
N GLU A 227 -5.53 -7.93 -10.60
CA GLU A 227 -4.58 -7.68 -11.67
C GLU A 227 -3.17 -8.11 -11.26
N VAL A 228 -2.45 -8.71 -12.20
CA VAL A 228 -1.09 -9.21 -11.97
C VAL A 228 -0.07 -8.30 -12.63
N LYS A 229 0.76 -7.62 -11.82
CA LYS A 229 1.84 -6.77 -12.31
C LYS A 229 3.16 -7.56 -12.38
N LYS A 230 3.87 -7.49 -13.50
CA LYS A 230 5.26 -7.97 -13.58
C LYS A 230 6.14 -7.10 -12.67
N SER A 231 7.10 -7.69 -11.99
CA SER A 231 8.13 -6.90 -11.31
C SER A 231 8.86 -6.07 -12.35
N GLU A 232 9.00 -4.76 -12.12
CA GLU A 232 9.91 -3.94 -12.92
C GLU A 232 11.33 -4.46 -12.64
N THR A 233 12.00 -4.96 -13.68
CA THR A 233 13.42 -5.30 -13.61
C THR A 233 14.16 -3.99 -13.35
N ILE A 234 14.82 -3.88 -12.21
CA ILE A 234 15.82 -2.82 -12.01
C ILE A 234 16.93 -3.14 -13.02
N GLN A 235 16.97 -2.38 -14.12
CA GLN A 235 18.15 -2.30 -14.98
C GLN A 235 19.15 -1.33 -14.36
#